data_AF-A0A0V0QHV0-F1
#
_entry.id   AF-A0A0V0QHV0-F1
#
_cell.length_a   1.000
_cell.length_b   1.000
_cell.length_c   1.000
_cell.angle_alpha   90.00
_cell.angle_beta   90.00
_cell.angle_gamma   90.00
#
_symmetry.space_group_name_H-M   'P 1'
#
loop_
_entity.id
_entity.type
_entity.pdbx_description
1 polymer ?
#
loop_
_entity_poly.entity_id
_entity_poly.type
_entity_poly.pdbx_seq_one_letter_code
_entity_poly.pdbx_strand_id
1 'polypeptide(L)'
;MEIDQSNWYERDLEPIKKVDKAHLNSIETISFNPTQSNQLVTGSHDHTMKLWDTNKMTCTGTLEGHKEGVWASQFSSDGKTLLSASPDKTILIWDVAKAKPIQSLKEHKNKVYHANFNETSKLIASGGEDSRLIIWDLRKGTPLKIIKSDNKIIYSTKWSKCGNYLFTTEYGGIVKVFDTQKFNLLDQFGHYSESNRAWTCDMDFRDESKTGHHVFVGFENQMQMKILKFEPEKNKLELDFEFLAHLNPIKSLVVNGSKGYMATGCRDGSARVWETEKHGDKQYGYRNKTIANLNGHSDNVSSIAFMPGHDNIVATGSWDQGLRIFKF
;
A
#
# COMPACT_ATOMS: atom_id res chain seq x y z
N MET A 1 -13.12 -28.28 -3.32
CA MET A 1 -13.54 -27.25 -2.35
C MET A 1 -14.90 -26.77 -2.80
N GLU A 2 -15.96 -27.22 -2.14
CA GLU A 2 -17.27 -26.59 -2.28
C GLU A 2 -17.17 -25.19 -1.69
N ILE A 3 -17.55 -24.19 -2.48
CA ILE A 3 -17.78 -22.83 -1.99
C ILE A 3 -19.07 -22.92 -1.19
N ASP A 4 -18.96 -22.91 0.13
CA ASP A 4 -20.11 -22.74 1.00
C ASP A 4 -20.67 -21.33 0.79
N GLN A 5 -21.70 -21.23 -0.04
CA GLN A 5 -22.45 -20.01 -0.34
C GLN A 5 -23.56 -19.74 0.68
N SER A 6 -23.64 -20.49 1.79
CA SER A 6 -24.73 -20.36 2.75
C SER A 6 -24.35 -19.43 3.92
N ASN A 7 -24.92 -18.21 3.88
CA ASN A 7 -25.04 -17.21 4.96
C ASN A 7 -23.87 -16.26 5.26
N TRP A 8 -23.59 -15.35 4.32
CA TRP A 8 -23.00 -14.05 4.67
C TRP A 8 -23.79 -12.94 3.97
N TYR A 9 -24.47 -12.09 4.74
CA TYR A 9 -25.05 -10.84 4.21
C TYR A 9 -23.89 -9.92 3.82
N GLU A 10 -23.49 -9.95 2.55
CA GLU A 10 -22.63 -8.91 1.99
C GLU A 10 -23.43 -7.61 2.00
N ARG A 11 -22.93 -6.60 2.72
CA ARG A 11 -23.53 -5.26 2.69
C ARG A 11 -22.88 -4.50 1.54
N ASP A 12 -23.67 -4.19 0.53
CA ASP A 12 -23.30 -3.19 -0.47
C ASP A 12 -23.40 -1.80 0.17
N LEU A 13 -22.27 -1.10 0.23
CA LEU A 13 -22.16 0.21 0.84
C LEU A 13 -21.95 1.27 -0.24
N GLU A 14 -22.77 2.30 -0.19
CA GLU A 14 -22.59 3.55 -0.92
C GLU A 14 -21.69 4.52 -0.13
N PRO A 15 -20.99 5.44 -0.80
CA PRO A 15 -20.11 6.38 -0.13
C PRO A 15 -20.91 7.36 0.74
N ILE A 16 -20.51 7.50 2.01
CA ILE A 16 -21.08 8.51 2.91
C ILE A 16 -20.67 9.94 2.51
N LYS A 17 -19.55 10.08 1.79
CA LYS A 17 -19.08 11.33 1.20
C LYS A 17 -18.34 11.04 -0.09
N LYS A 18 -18.44 11.96 -1.05
CA LYS A 18 -17.87 11.76 -2.37
C LYS A 18 -17.47 13.06 -3.06
N VAL A 19 -16.42 12.99 -3.87
CA VAL A 19 -16.03 14.03 -4.84
C VAL A 19 -15.88 13.31 -6.18
N ASP A 20 -16.71 13.64 -7.17
CA ASP A 20 -16.73 12.94 -8.47
C ASP A 20 -15.54 13.31 -9.36
N LYS A 21 -15.01 14.53 -9.22
CA LYS A 21 -13.83 15.01 -9.94
C LYS A 21 -12.85 15.65 -8.96
N ALA A 22 -12.14 14.81 -8.22
CA ALA A 22 -11.14 15.26 -7.26
C ALA A 22 -9.86 15.74 -7.95
N HIS A 23 -9.55 15.14 -9.11
CA HIS A 23 -8.38 15.43 -9.95
C HIS A 23 -8.77 15.59 -11.41
N LEU A 24 -7.83 16.06 -12.25
CA LEU A 24 -8.02 16.15 -13.70
C LEU A 24 -7.71 14.84 -14.43
N ASN A 25 -7.15 13.87 -13.73
CA ASN A 25 -6.81 12.54 -14.23
C ASN A 25 -6.90 11.51 -13.09
N SER A 26 -6.70 10.23 -13.40
CA SER A 26 -6.80 9.10 -12.47
C SER A 26 -6.09 9.36 -11.14
N ILE A 27 -6.74 9.06 -10.02
CA ILE A 27 -6.08 8.98 -8.72
C ILE A 27 -5.29 7.67 -8.68
N GLU A 28 -4.08 7.68 -8.14
CA GLU A 28 -3.22 6.48 -8.01
C GLU A 28 -2.86 6.17 -6.57
N THR A 29 -2.93 7.15 -5.67
CA THR A 29 -2.54 6.97 -4.28
C THR A 29 -3.40 7.81 -3.35
N ILE A 30 -3.74 7.24 -2.20
CA ILE A 30 -4.41 7.89 -1.08
C ILE A 30 -3.65 7.52 0.19
N SER A 31 -3.43 8.51 1.05
CA SER A 31 -2.90 8.29 2.40
C SER A 31 -3.58 9.23 3.40
N PHE A 32 -3.93 8.72 4.57
CA PHE A 32 -4.40 9.56 5.67
C PHE A 32 -3.23 10.11 6.47
N ASN A 33 -3.39 11.32 7.01
CA ASN A 33 -2.46 11.86 7.98
C ASN A 33 -2.61 11.09 9.32
N PRO A 34 -1.55 10.46 9.86
CA PRO A 34 -1.65 9.65 11.06
C PRO A 34 -1.95 10.44 12.33
N THR A 35 -1.69 11.76 12.36
CA THR A 35 -1.93 12.62 13.53
C THR A 35 -3.16 13.51 13.38
N GLN A 36 -3.70 13.66 12.17
CA GLN A 36 -4.89 14.44 11.86
C GLN A 36 -5.87 13.59 11.03
N SER A 37 -6.76 12.85 11.70
CA SER A 37 -7.64 11.86 11.05
C SER A 37 -8.56 12.44 9.96
N ASN A 38 -8.87 13.73 10.04
CA ASN A 38 -9.68 14.43 9.04
C ASN A 38 -8.87 14.96 7.84
N GLN A 39 -7.57 14.68 7.76
CA GLN A 39 -6.73 15.07 6.64
C GLN A 39 -6.28 13.83 5.86
N LEU A 40 -6.48 13.85 4.55
CA LEU A 40 -5.88 12.88 3.63
C LEU A 40 -5.18 13.58 2.49
N VAL A 41 -4.32 12.85 1.80
CA VAL A 41 -3.72 13.26 0.54
C VAL A 41 -4.14 12.30 -0.56
N THR A 42 -4.34 12.84 -1.77
CA THR A 42 -4.49 12.06 -3.00
C THR A 42 -3.39 12.45 -3.98
N GLY A 43 -2.83 11.48 -4.70
CA GLY A 43 -1.88 11.70 -5.80
C GLY A 43 -2.45 11.16 -7.12
N SER A 44 -2.16 11.83 -8.23
CA SER A 44 -2.84 11.58 -9.50
C SER A 44 -1.91 11.56 -10.71
N HIS A 45 -2.38 10.94 -11.79
CA HIS A 45 -1.85 11.07 -13.13
C HIS A 45 -1.91 12.49 -13.71
N ASP A 46 -2.52 13.47 -13.02
CA ASP A 46 -2.45 14.89 -13.39
C ASP A 46 -1.18 15.59 -12.87
N HIS A 47 -0.24 14.81 -12.32
CA HIS A 47 1.07 15.24 -11.81
C HIS A 47 0.99 16.03 -10.50
N THR A 48 -0.19 16.17 -9.93
CA THR A 48 -0.41 16.86 -8.66
C THR A 48 -0.76 15.90 -7.54
N MET A 49 -0.57 16.39 -6.32
CA MET A 49 -1.23 15.84 -5.16
C MET A 49 -2.16 16.88 -4.55
N LYS A 50 -3.21 16.45 -3.89
CA LYS A 50 -4.16 17.33 -3.21
C LYS A 50 -4.32 16.91 -1.76
N LEU A 51 -4.26 17.88 -0.86
CA LEU A 51 -4.63 17.73 0.55
C LEU A 51 -6.12 18.00 0.68
N TRP A 52 -6.80 17.17 1.47
CA TRP A 52 -8.24 17.23 1.65
C TRP A 52 -8.61 17.29 3.13
N ASP A 53 -9.60 18.13 3.45
CA ASP A 53 -10.38 18.02 4.68
C ASP A 53 -11.52 17.02 4.42
N THR A 54 -11.51 15.86 5.07
CA THR A 54 -12.51 14.80 4.90
C THR A 54 -13.82 15.07 5.64
N ASN A 55 -13.85 16.05 6.55
CA ASN A 55 -15.09 16.51 7.15
C ASN A 55 -15.91 17.32 6.14
N LYS A 56 -15.25 18.23 5.43
CA LYS A 56 -15.88 19.13 4.45
C LYS A 56 -15.82 18.64 3.00
N MET A 57 -14.99 17.63 2.72
CA MET A 57 -14.61 17.18 1.37
C MET A 57 -14.07 18.31 0.48
N THR A 58 -13.27 19.20 1.07
CA THR A 58 -12.68 20.35 0.37
C THR A 58 -11.18 20.19 0.22
N CYS A 59 -10.66 20.53 -0.96
CA CYS A 59 -9.23 20.61 -1.21
C CYS A 59 -8.65 21.80 -0.41
N THR A 60 -7.68 21.53 0.47
CA THR A 60 -7.04 22.53 1.34
C THR A 60 -5.66 22.96 0.85
N GLY A 61 -5.08 22.21 -0.08
CA GLY A 61 -3.81 22.54 -0.73
C GLY A 61 -3.56 21.65 -1.94
N THR A 62 -2.88 22.18 -2.94
CA THR A 62 -2.37 21.41 -4.09
C THR A 62 -0.85 21.44 -4.06
N LEU A 63 -0.23 20.26 -4.18
CA LEU A 63 1.20 20.07 -4.19
C LEU A 63 1.63 19.81 -5.64
N GLU A 64 2.35 20.77 -6.20
CA GLU A 64 2.86 20.72 -7.57
C GLU A 64 4.39 20.62 -7.55
N GLY A 65 4.95 19.78 -8.43
CA GLY A 65 6.41 19.63 -8.53
C GLY A 65 6.87 18.40 -9.29
N HIS A 66 6.08 17.33 -9.29
CA HIS A 66 6.33 16.17 -10.17
C HIS A 66 6.09 16.53 -11.63
N LYS A 67 6.85 15.88 -12.53
CA LYS A 67 6.75 16.11 -13.99
C LYS A 67 5.86 15.09 -14.71
N GLU A 68 5.53 14.02 -14.02
CA GLU A 68 4.67 12.93 -14.47
C GLU A 68 3.71 12.58 -13.32
N GLY A 69 2.85 11.57 -13.50
CA GLY A 69 1.89 11.15 -12.47
C GLY A 69 2.50 10.86 -11.10
N VAL A 70 1.69 10.85 -10.04
CA VAL A 70 2.14 10.52 -8.68
C VAL A 70 1.59 9.14 -8.30
N TRP A 71 2.45 8.13 -8.22
CA TRP A 71 2.04 6.72 -8.07
C TRP A 71 2.02 6.22 -6.62
N ALA A 72 2.79 6.82 -5.73
CA ALA A 72 2.75 6.49 -4.32
C ALA A 72 2.89 7.75 -3.46
N SER A 73 2.23 7.74 -2.31
CA SER A 73 2.29 8.80 -1.33
C SER A 73 2.18 8.25 0.09
N GLN A 74 2.86 8.91 1.04
CA GLN A 74 2.75 8.56 2.45
C GLN A 74 3.07 9.75 3.34
N PHE A 75 2.27 9.97 4.38
CA PHE A 75 2.65 10.88 5.47
C PHE A 75 3.76 10.27 6.34
N SER A 76 4.63 11.12 6.89
CA SER A 76 5.49 10.73 8.01
C SER A 76 4.65 10.42 9.24
N SER A 77 5.22 9.67 10.19
CA SER A 77 4.54 9.27 11.43
C SER A 77 4.12 10.45 12.33
N ASP A 78 4.75 11.62 12.19
CA ASP A 78 4.34 12.86 12.85
C ASP A 78 3.31 13.68 12.05
N GLY A 79 3.00 13.28 10.82
CA GLY A 79 2.05 13.95 9.92
C GLY A 79 2.53 15.28 9.33
N LYS A 80 3.78 15.69 9.57
CA LYS A 80 4.29 17.01 9.16
C LYS A 80 4.95 17.02 7.78
N THR A 81 5.44 15.85 7.37
CA THR A 81 6.03 15.68 6.05
C THR A 81 5.27 14.66 5.24
N LEU A 82 5.40 14.77 3.92
CA LEU A 82 4.81 13.87 2.97
C LEU A 82 5.90 13.38 2.03
N LEU A 83 5.84 12.12 1.64
CA LEU A 83 6.66 11.54 0.59
C LEU A 83 5.77 11.24 -0.61
N SER A 84 6.29 11.46 -1.81
CA SER A 84 5.67 11.01 -3.06
C SER A 84 6.68 10.41 -4.02
N ALA A 85 6.28 9.39 -4.78
CA ALA A 85 7.09 8.74 -5.81
C ALA A 85 6.41 8.83 -7.18
N SER A 86 7.21 8.97 -8.23
CA SER A 86 6.71 9.21 -9.58
C SER A 86 7.48 8.48 -10.69
N PRO A 87 6.82 8.15 -11.82
CA PRO A 87 7.46 7.79 -13.08
C PRO A 87 8.43 8.83 -13.64
N ASP A 88 8.43 10.07 -13.13
CA ASP A 88 9.47 11.07 -13.44
C ASP A 88 10.86 10.73 -12.86
N LYS A 89 10.99 9.54 -12.24
CA LYS A 89 12.21 8.96 -11.66
C LYS A 89 12.63 9.60 -10.34
N THR A 90 11.76 10.41 -9.74
CA THR A 90 12.04 11.12 -8.51
C THR A 90 11.13 10.71 -7.36
N ILE A 91 11.65 10.92 -6.16
CA ILE A 91 10.85 10.96 -4.94
C ILE A 91 10.95 12.37 -4.39
N LEU A 92 9.80 12.97 -4.06
CA LEU A 92 9.74 14.30 -3.45
C LEU A 92 9.33 14.18 -1.98
N ILE A 93 9.97 15.00 -1.14
CA ILE A 93 9.58 15.20 0.25
C ILE A 93 8.97 16.59 0.36
N TRP A 94 7.82 16.67 1.03
CA TRP A 94 7.01 17.88 1.13
C TRP A 94 6.86 18.31 2.58
N ASP A 95 6.83 19.61 2.79
CA ASP A 95 6.31 20.22 4.02
C ASP A 95 4.79 20.35 3.87
N VAL A 96 4.03 19.61 4.70
CA VAL A 96 2.56 19.54 4.61
C VAL A 96 1.93 20.91 4.87
N ALA A 97 2.45 21.66 5.84
CA ALA A 97 1.89 22.96 6.21
C ALA A 97 2.10 24.02 5.12
N LYS A 98 3.23 23.93 4.40
CA LYS A 98 3.57 24.86 3.32
C LYS A 98 3.08 24.41 1.95
N ALA A 99 2.65 23.16 1.81
CA ALA A 99 2.33 22.51 0.52
C ALA A 99 3.46 22.69 -0.51
N LYS A 100 4.71 22.57 -0.08
CA LYS A 100 5.90 22.81 -0.92
C LYS A 100 6.91 21.67 -0.81
N PRO A 101 7.60 21.33 -1.92
CA PRO A 101 8.68 20.36 -1.87
C PRO A 101 9.86 20.96 -1.09
N ILE A 102 10.43 20.19 -0.17
CA ILE A 102 11.59 20.56 0.63
C ILE A 102 12.83 19.75 0.27
N GLN A 103 12.66 18.62 -0.42
CA GLN A 103 13.76 17.76 -0.86
C GLN A 103 13.35 16.94 -2.08
N SER A 104 14.34 16.61 -2.92
CA SER A 104 14.15 15.74 -4.08
C SER A 104 15.24 14.66 -4.10
N LEU A 105 14.84 13.40 -4.14
CA LEU A 105 15.72 12.24 -4.16
C LEU A 105 15.76 11.70 -5.60
N LYS A 106 16.93 11.78 -6.24
CA LYS A 106 17.11 11.53 -7.68
C LYS A 106 18.23 10.55 -7.97
N GLU A 107 18.01 9.27 -7.69
CA GLU A 107 18.96 8.20 -8.02
C GLU A 107 18.39 7.15 -8.98
N HIS A 108 17.08 6.91 -8.93
CA HIS A 108 16.44 5.94 -9.84
C HIS A 108 16.70 6.31 -11.30
N LYS A 109 16.97 5.28 -12.12
CA LYS A 109 17.28 5.43 -13.55
C LYS A 109 16.05 5.22 -14.44
N ASN A 110 14.98 4.70 -13.86
CA ASN A 110 13.68 4.51 -14.48
C ASN A 110 12.55 4.84 -13.49
N LYS A 111 11.29 4.60 -13.87
CA LYS A 111 10.10 4.96 -13.10
C LYS A 111 10.16 4.44 -11.66
N VAL A 112 9.76 5.27 -10.69
CA VAL A 112 9.61 4.85 -9.30
C VAL A 112 8.15 4.43 -9.09
N TYR A 113 7.93 3.16 -8.74
CA TYR A 113 6.58 2.63 -8.51
C TYR A 113 6.11 2.91 -7.09
N HIS A 114 7.02 2.82 -6.12
CA HIS A 114 6.65 2.95 -4.73
C HIS A 114 7.80 3.49 -3.89
N ALA A 115 7.43 4.21 -2.84
CA ALA A 115 8.33 4.57 -1.77
C ALA A 115 7.56 4.69 -0.46
N ASN A 116 8.23 4.39 0.67
CA ASN A 116 7.62 4.52 1.99
C ASN A 116 8.66 4.81 3.07
N PHE A 117 8.24 5.59 4.06
CA PHE A 117 8.95 5.78 5.31
C PHE A 117 9.02 4.48 6.11
N ASN A 118 10.12 4.31 6.85
CA ASN A 118 10.12 3.42 8.00
C ASN A 118 9.32 4.05 9.16
N GLU A 119 9.04 3.28 10.21
CA GLU A 119 8.22 3.71 11.35
C GLU A 119 8.68 5.02 12.02
N THR A 120 9.99 5.25 12.07
CA THR A 120 10.58 6.46 12.64
C THR A 120 10.60 7.66 11.71
N SER A 121 10.19 7.49 10.44
CA SER A 121 10.30 8.47 9.35
C SER A 121 11.73 9.00 9.11
N LYS A 122 12.74 8.20 9.43
CA LYS A 122 14.17 8.55 9.23
C LYS A 122 14.75 7.93 7.98
N LEU A 123 14.25 6.75 7.61
CA LEU A 123 14.65 6.04 6.40
C LEU A 123 13.46 5.95 5.44
N ILE A 124 13.78 5.88 4.15
CA ILE A 124 12.83 5.59 3.09
C ILE A 124 13.33 4.36 2.33
N ALA A 125 12.42 3.47 1.97
CA ALA A 125 12.68 2.43 0.96
C ALA A 125 11.92 2.81 -0.31
N SER A 126 12.53 2.60 -1.48
CA SER A 126 11.88 2.83 -2.77
C SER A 126 12.21 1.75 -3.79
N GLY A 127 11.24 1.43 -4.64
CA GLY A 127 11.33 0.43 -5.70
C GLY A 127 10.86 0.99 -7.04
N GLY A 128 11.48 0.52 -8.13
CA GLY A 128 11.20 1.03 -9.47
C GLY A 128 11.44 0.04 -10.61
N GLU A 129 11.24 0.53 -11.83
CA GLU A 129 11.43 -0.17 -13.10
C GLU A 129 12.91 -0.30 -13.51
N ASP A 130 13.83 0.19 -12.68
CA ASP A 130 15.28 0.03 -12.87
C ASP A 130 15.85 -1.15 -12.08
N SER A 131 14.98 -2.02 -11.55
CA SER A 131 15.32 -3.14 -10.68
C SER A 131 16.09 -2.74 -9.41
N ARG A 132 15.95 -1.49 -8.94
CA ARG A 132 16.67 -1.02 -7.74
C ARG A 132 15.75 -0.89 -6.54
N LEU A 133 16.12 -1.53 -5.44
CA LEU A 133 15.68 -1.15 -4.11
C LEU A 133 16.67 -0.12 -3.57
N ILE A 134 16.22 1.10 -3.30
CA ILE A 134 17.06 2.16 -2.74
C ILE A 134 16.60 2.48 -1.34
N ILE A 135 17.55 2.45 -0.40
CA ILE A 135 17.35 2.91 0.97
C ILE A 135 17.96 4.30 1.10
N TRP A 136 17.16 5.25 1.59
CA TRP A 136 17.56 6.64 1.76
C TRP A 136 17.62 6.99 3.24
N ASP A 137 18.60 7.80 3.61
CA ASP A 137 18.57 8.54 4.87
C ASP A 137 17.99 9.92 4.59
N LEU A 138 16.81 10.21 5.15
CA LEU A 138 16.09 11.46 4.90
C LEU A 138 16.95 12.69 5.22
N ARG A 139 17.77 12.62 6.26
CA ARG A 139 18.63 13.74 6.69
C ARG A 139 19.77 14.01 5.72
N LYS A 140 20.30 12.97 5.07
CA LYS A 140 21.42 13.09 4.14
C LYS A 140 20.97 13.46 2.74
N GLY A 141 19.78 12.99 2.32
CA GLY A 141 19.28 13.19 0.96
C GLY A 141 20.00 12.39 -0.11
N THR A 142 20.91 11.51 0.28
CA THR A 142 21.62 10.58 -0.61
C THR A 142 21.25 9.13 -0.27
N PRO A 143 21.35 8.21 -1.23
CA PRO A 143 21.20 6.79 -0.97
C PRO A 143 22.14 6.33 0.14
N LEU A 144 21.59 5.66 1.16
CA LEU A 144 22.35 4.90 2.16
C LEU A 144 22.79 3.55 1.58
N LYS A 145 21.91 2.91 0.80
CA LYS A 145 22.15 1.61 0.17
C LYS A 145 21.38 1.52 -1.14
N ILE A 146 21.99 0.88 -2.15
CA ILE A 146 21.33 0.52 -3.41
C ILE A 146 21.50 -0.98 -3.58
N ILE A 147 20.40 -1.69 -3.78
CA ILE A 147 20.35 -3.13 -4.01
C ILE A 147 19.73 -3.35 -5.37
N LYS A 148 20.44 -4.06 -6.25
CA LYS A 148 19.89 -4.46 -7.54
C LYS A 148 19.17 -5.79 -7.36
N SER A 149 17.89 -5.83 -7.69
CA SER A 149 17.16 -7.08 -7.83
C SER A 149 17.46 -7.71 -9.19
N ASP A 150 17.48 -9.04 -9.22
CA ASP A 150 17.54 -9.82 -10.45
C ASP A 150 16.19 -9.84 -11.20
N ASN A 151 15.14 -9.27 -10.59
CA ASN A 151 13.80 -9.17 -11.17
C ASN A 151 13.57 -7.79 -11.79
N LYS A 152 12.88 -7.73 -12.94
CA LYS A 152 12.76 -6.53 -13.79
C LYS A 152 12.19 -5.29 -13.08
N ILE A 153 11.25 -5.44 -12.15
CA ILE A 153 10.54 -4.32 -11.50
C ILE A 153 10.33 -4.63 -10.03
N ILE A 154 10.51 -3.64 -9.16
CA ILE A 154 10.04 -3.66 -7.77
C ILE A 154 8.79 -2.80 -7.70
N TYR A 155 7.64 -3.41 -7.39
CA TYR A 155 6.34 -2.74 -7.39
C TYR A 155 5.97 -2.11 -6.06
N SER A 156 6.27 -2.78 -4.93
CA SER A 156 5.99 -2.26 -3.60
C SER A 156 7.09 -2.61 -2.61
N THR A 157 7.17 -1.80 -1.55
CA THR A 157 8.10 -1.94 -0.43
C THR A 157 7.33 -1.78 0.88
N LYS A 158 7.60 -2.60 1.90
CA LYS A 158 6.95 -2.51 3.21
C LYS A 158 7.91 -2.82 4.36
N TRP A 159 8.09 -1.87 5.27
CA TRP A 159 8.82 -2.08 6.52
C TRP A 159 7.95 -2.84 7.51
N SER A 160 8.55 -3.73 8.30
CA SER A 160 7.90 -4.30 9.49
C SER A 160 7.74 -3.23 10.57
N LYS A 161 6.77 -3.40 11.48
CA LYS A 161 6.50 -2.47 12.59
C LYS A 161 7.67 -2.35 13.56
N CYS A 162 8.38 -3.45 13.80
CA CYS A 162 9.59 -3.49 14.60
C CYS A 162 10.77 -2.80 13.92
N GLY A 163 10.66 -2.55 12.60
CA GLY A 163 11.68 -1.90 11.78
C GLY A 163 12.88 -2.80 11.46
N ASN A 164 12.85 -4.08 11.83
CA ASN A 164 13.95 -5.03 11.60
C ASN A 164 13.93 -5.68 10.22
N TYR A 165 12.79 -5.63 9.52
CA TYR A 165 12.61 -6.28 8.23
C TYR A 165 12.02 -5.33 7.19
N LEU A 166 12.39 -5.57 5.93
CA LEU A 166 11.87 -4.87 4.77
C LEU A 166 11.45 -5.90 3.73
N PHE A 167 10.22 -5.80 3.25
CA PHE A 167 9.65 -6.66 2.24
C PHE A 167 9.58 -5.92 0.91
N THR A 168 9.82 -6.62 -0.18
CA THR A 168 9.57 -6.12 -1.55
C THR A 168 8.64 -7.07 -2.30
N THR A 169 7.78 -6.52 -3.14
CA THR A 169 7.04 -7.28 -4.16
C THR A 169 7.55 -6.93 -5.54
N GLU A 170 7.77 -7.94 -6.37
CA GLU A 170 8.52 -7.79 -7.59
C GLU A 170 7.82 -8.44 -8.79
N TYR A 171 8.22 -8.00 -9.98
CA TYR A 171 7.87 -8.65 -11.23
C TYR A 171 8.31 -10.13 -11.20
N GLY A 172 7.48 -11.01 -11.77
CA GLY A 172 7.68 -12.45 -11.67
C GLY A 172 6.89 -13.11 -10.55
N GLY A 173 6.17 -12.34 -9.72
CA GLY A 173 5.44 -12.87 -8.56
C GLY A 173 6.35 -13.21 -7.38
N ILE A 174 7.47 -12.49 -7.28
CA ILE A 174 8.47 -12.71 -6.23
C ILE A 174 8.22 -11.76 -5.07
N VAL A 175 8.35 -12.28 -3.85
CA VAL A 175 8.37 -11.48 -2.62
C VAL A 175 9.69 -11.74 -1.93
N LYS A 176 10.45 -10.69 -1.60
CA LYS A 176 11.72 -10.81 -0.88
C LYS A 176 11.62 -10.17 0.49
N VAL A 177 12.39 -10.69 1.43
CA VAL A 177 12.54 -10.12 2.77
C VAL A 177 14.01 -9.86 3.06
N PHE A 178 14.30 -8.67 3.57
CA PHE A 178 15.65 -8.21 3.90
C PHE A 178 15.72 -7.86 5.39
N ASP A 179 16.89 -8.03 6.00
CA ASP A 179 17.18 -7.38 7.28
C ASP A 179 17.34 -5.86 7.09
N THR A 180 17.22 -5.06 8.14
CA THR A 180 17.37 -3.59 8.03
C THR A 180 18.66 -3.05 8.66
N GLN A 181 19.50 -3.91 9.23
CA GLN A 181 20.80 -3.52 9.78
C GLN A 181 21.85 -3.38 8.67
N LYS A 182 21.88 -4.34 7.74
CA LYS A 182 22.81 -4.46 6.62
C LYS A 182 22.10 -4.52 5.26
N PHE A 183 20.79 -4.80 5.25
CA PHE A 183 20.01 -4.98 4.03
C PHE A 183 20.48 -6.16 3.19
N ASN A 184 20.77 -7.28 3.84
CA ASN A 184 20.98 -8.55 3.16
C ASN A 184 19.63 -9.24 2.93
N LEU A 185 19.53 -9.96 1.82
CA LEU A 185 18.40 -10.84 1.54
C LEU A 185 18.37 -11.97 2.57
N LEU A 186 17.25 -12.14 3.26
CA LEU A 186 17.05 -13.22 4.23
C LEU A 186 16.36 -14.43 3.58
N ASP A 187 15.29 -14.20 2.83
CA ASP A 187 14.60 -15.24 2.05
C ASP A 187 13.80 -14.63 0.89
N GLN A 188 13.28 -15.49 0.01
CA GLN A 188 12.31 -15.13 -1.01
C GLN A 188 11.18 -16.17 -1.12
N PHE A 189 10.01 -15.69 -1.52
CA PHE A 189 8.85 -16.50 -1.87
C PHE A 189 8.51 -16.34 -3.35
N GLY A 190 8.04 -17.44 -3.95
CA GLY A 190 7.58 -17.50 -5.33
C GLY A 190 8.64 -18.02 -6.30
N HIS A 191 8.18 -18.49 -7.45
CA HIS A 191 9.00 -18.83 -8.60
C HIS A 191 8.71 -17.85 -9.72
N TYR A 192 9.76 -17.39 -10.40
CA TYR A 192 9.62 -16.39 -11.45
C TYR A 192 8.71 -16.93 -12.56
N SER A 193 7.67 -16.15 -12.87
CA SER A 193 6.84 -16.35 -14.05
C SER A 193 6.57 -15.02 -14.72
N GLU A 194 6.82 -14.91 -16.03
CA GLU A 194 6.57 -13.67 -16.78
C GLU A 194 5.10 -13.24 -16.77
N SER A 195 4.19 -14.19 -16.55
CA SER A 195 2.76 -13.94 -16.42
C SER A 195 2.35 -13.45 -15.04
N ASN A 196 3.25 -13.44 -14.05
CA ASN A 196 2.91 -13.15 -12.66
C ASN A 196 3.52 -11.84 -12.15
N ARG A 197 2.77 -11.15 -11.30
CA ARG A 197 3.14 -9.84 -10.74
C ARG A 197 2.62 -9.76 -9.31
N ALA A 198 3.53 -9.74 -8.34
CA ALA A 198 3.21 -9.36 -6.97
C ALA A 198 3.14 -7.83 -6.93
N TRP A 199 1.93 -7.30 -7.07
CA TRP A 199 1.72 -5.89 -7.40
C TRP A 199 1.81 -4.99 -6.18
N THR A 200 1.17 -5.40 -5.09
CA THR A 200 1.09 -4.61 -3.87
C THR A 200 1.24 -5.51 -2.66
N CYS A 201 1.78 -4.95 -1.59
CA CYS A 201 1.80 -5.60 -0.29
C CYS A 201 1.48 -4.62 0.83
N ASP A 202 0.88 -5.16 1.88
CA ASP A 202 0.76 -4.52 3.17
C ASP A 202 0.94 -5.57 4.27
N MET A 203 1.10 -5.12 5.52
CA MET A 203 1.41 -6.01 6.63
C MET A 203 0.40 -5.88 7.76
N ASP A 204 0.10 -7.01 8.41
CA ASP A 204 -0.60 -7.03 9.68
C ASP A 204 0.41 -6.86 10.82
N PHE A 205 0.19 -5.84 11.65
CA PHE A 205 1.07 -5.47 12.76
C PHE A 205 0.62 -6.02 14.12
N ARG A 206 -0.42 -6.87 14.19
CA ARG A 206 -0.98 -7.35 15.47
C ARG A 206 -0.07 -8.22 16.33
N ASP A 207 1.00 -8.80 15.77
CA ASP A 207 1.82 -9.75 16.54
C ASP A 207 3.23 -9.92 15.97
N GLU A 208 4.00 -8.84 15.95
CA GLU A 208 5.39 -8.90 15.52
C GLU A 208 6.36 -9.39 16.61
N SER A 209 5.90 -9.64 17.83
CA SER A 209 6.82 -9.79 18.95
C SER A 209 7.43 -11.18 19.08
N LYS A 210 6.77 -12.28 18.66
CA LYS A 210 7.32 -13.65 18.82
C LYS A 210 6.88 -14.74 17.82
N THR A 211 5.82 -14.58 17.01
CA THR A 211 5.22 -15.73 16.27
C THR A 211 5.34 -15.69 14.74
N GLY A 212 5.91 -14.61 14.18
CA GLY A 212 6.15 -14.42 12.74
C GLY A 212 5.45 -13.20 12.15
N HIS A 213 6.02 -12.60 11.10
CA HIS A 213 5.47 -11.44 10.42
C HIS A 213 4.56 -11.88 9.26
N HIS A 214 3.33 -11.39 9.21
CA HIS A 214 2.41 -11.70 8.13
C HIS A 214 2.37 -10.55 7.13
N VAL A 215 2.73 -10.87 5.88
CA VAL A 215 2.66 -9.93 4.74
C VAL A 215 1.57 -10.39 3.79
N PHE A 216 0.61 -9.50 3.56
CA PHE A 216 -0.48 -9.69 2.62
C PHE A 216 -0.02 -9.18 1.26
N VAL A 217 -0.24 -9.97 0.23
CA VAL A 217 0.27 -9.70 -1.11
C VAL A 217 -0.83 -9.90 -2.14
N GLY A 218 -1.09 -8.87 -2.93
CA GLY A 218 -2.01 -8.92 -4.07
C GLY A 218 -1.26 -9.30 -5.34
N PHE A 219 -1.70 -10.38 -6.00
CA PHE A 219 -1.16 -10.83 -7.27
C PHE A 219 -2.06 -10.39 -8.42
N GLU A 220 -1.57 -9.48 -9.27
CA GLU A 220 -2.37 -8.79 -10.30
C GLU A 220 -3.05 -9.80 -11.24
N ASN A 221 -2.27 -10.71 -11.84
CA ASN A 221 -2.77 -11.58 -12.90
C ASN A 221 -3.37 -12.90 -12.40
N GLN A 222 -3.17 -13.23 -11.11
CA GLN A 222 -3.74 -14.44 -10.51
C GLN A 222 -5.10 -14.16 -9.87
N MET A 223 -5.46 -12.88 -9.67
CA MET A 223 -6.66 -12.46 -8.92
C MET A 223 -6.66 -12.99 -7.46
N GLN A 224 -5.51 -13.47 -7.01
CA GLN A 224 -5.29 -14.11 -5.73
C GLN A 224 -4.68 -13.12 -4.75
N MET A 225 -5.15 -13.21 -3.51
CA MET A 225 -4.45 -12.70 -2.34
C MET A 225 -3.69 -13.85 -1.69
N LYS A 226 -2.43 -13.60 -1.34
CA LYS A 226 -1.64 -14.53 -0.53
C LYS A 226 -1.19 -13.84 0.73
N ILE A 227 -1.26 -14.57 1.83
CA ILE A 227 -0.72 -14.17 3.12
C ILE A 227 0.52 -15.03 3.33
N LEU A 228 1.67 -14.38 3.41
CA LEU A 228 2.93 -15.04 3.65
C LEU A 228 3.33 -14.82 5.10
N LYS A 229 3.87 -15.85 5.73
CA LYS A 229 4.43 -15.79 7.08
C LYS A 229 5.95 -15.81 6.98
N PHE A 230 6.57 -14.79 7.53
CA PHE A 230 8.01 -14.76 7.76
C PHE A 230 8.32 -15.17 9.19
N GLU A 231 9.12 -16.22 9.36
CA GLU A 231 9.62 -16.69 10.64
C GLU A 231 11.09 -16.24 10.84
N PRO A 232 11.34 -15.20 11.67
CA PRO A 232 12.67 -14.66 11.89
C PRO A 232 13.74 -15.67 12.32
N GLU A 233 13.38 -16.63 13.19
CA GLU A 233 14.33 -17.62 13.72
C GLU A 233 14.87 -18.56 12.65
N LYS A 234 14.07 -18.80 11.60
CA LYS A 234 14.41 -19.70 10.49
C LYS A 234 14.89 -18.94 9.26
N ASN A 235 14.76 -17.62 9.23
CA ASN A 235 14.83 -16.80 8.02
C ASN A 235 14.02 -17.44 6.88
N LYS A 236 12.76 -17.78 7.17
CA LYS A 236 11.90 -18.48 6.21
C LYS A 236 10.66 -17.66 5.92
N LEU A 237 10.39 -17.42 4.64
CA LEU A 237 9.15 -16.83 4.14
C LEU A 237 8.35 -17.92 3.40
N GLU A 238 7.16 -18.22 3.90
CA GLU A 238 6.30 -19.28 3.37
C GLU A 238 4.85 -18.84 3.20
N LEU A 239 4.11 -19.57 2.37
CA LEU A 239 2.68 -19.35 2.19
C LEU A 239 1.93 -19.86 3.42
N ASP A 240 1.19 -18.97 4.08
CA ASP A 240 0.31 -19.35 5.19
C ASP A 240 -1.14 -19.54 4.71
N PHE A 241 -1.63 -18.63 3.86
CA PHE A 241 -2.99 -18.69 3.35
C PHE A 241 -3.11 -18.06 1.96
N GLU A 242 -4.00 -18.59 1.12
CA GLU A 242 -4.37 -17.99 -0.15
C GLU A 242 -5.89 -18.03 -0.38
N PHE A 243 -6.41 -17.00 -1.03
CA PHE A 243 -7.82 -16.91 -1.37
C PHE A 243 -8.04 -16.00 -2.58
N LEU A 244 -9.18 -16.19 -3.23
CA LEU A 244 -9.61 -15.35 -4.34
C LEU A 244 -10.31 -14.10 -3.76
N ALA A 245 -9.69 -12.93 -3.88
CA ALA A 245 -10.27 -11.70 -3.35
C ALA A 245 -11.23 -11.04 -4.33
N HIS A 246 -10.91 -11.09 -5.63
CA HIS A 246 -11.64 -10.44 -6.70
C HIS A 246 -11.67 -11.34 -7.94
N LEU A 247 -12.56 -11.05 -8.90
CA LEU A 247 -12.59 -11.70 -10.21
C LEU A 247 -11.79 -10.96 -11.27
N ASN A 248 -11.10 -9.90 -10.86
CA ASN A 248 -10.25 -9.04 -11.67
C ASN A 248 -8.97 -8.69 -10.89
N PRO A 249 -7.96 -8.12 -11.57
CA PRO A 249 -6.70 -7.78 -10.93
C PRO A 249 -6.82 -6.86 -9.72
N ILE A 250 -6.13 -7.25 -8.64
CA ILE A 250 -6.04 -6.48 -7.40
C ILE A 250 -5.06 -5.33 -7.60
N LYS A 251 -5.49 -4.10 -7.32
CA LYS A 251 -4.69 -2.88 -7.50
C LYS A 251 -4.20 -2.28 -6.19
N SER A 252 -4.99 -2.37 -5.13
CA SER A 252 -4.63 -1.84 -3.82
C SER A 252 -5.03 -2.77 -2.71
N LEU A 253 -4.27 -2.69 -1.62
CA LEU A 253 -4.44 -3.48 -0.43
C LEU A 253 -4.01 -2.61 0.76
N VAL A 254 -4.81 -2.63 1.83
CA VAL A 254 -4.43 -2.04 3.11
C VAL A 254 -4.93 -2.93 4.24
N VAL A 255 -4.13 -3.08 5.29
CA VAL A 255 -4.44 -3.89 6.47
C VAL A 255 -4.52 -3.00 7.69
N ASN A 256 -5.69 -2.92 8.31
CA ASN A 256 -5.84 -2.40 9.67
C ASN A 256 -5.66 -3.56 10.66
N GLY A 257 -4.38 -3.90 10.88
CA GLY A 257 -3.99 -4.98 11.77
C GLY A 257 -4.68 -4.84 13.12
N SER A 258 -4.51 -3.72 13.84
CA SER A 258 -5.02 -3.54 15.21
C SER A 258 -6.52 -3.85 15.42
N LYS A 259 -7.32 -3.82 14.34
CA LYS A 259 -8.76 -4.05 14.36
C LYS A 259 -9.20 -5.30 13.61
N GLY A 260 -8.27 -5.97 12.95
CA GLY A 260 -8.56 -7.16 12.19
C GLY A 260 -9.37 -6.90 10.94
N TYR A 261 -9.10 -5.79 10.26
CA TYR A 261 -9.68 -5.55 8.94
C TYR A 261 -8.60 -5.46 7.87
N MET A 262 -8.96 -5.85 6.66
CA MET A 262 -8.23 -5.45 5.47
C MET A 262 -9.20 -4.93 4.42
N ALA A 263 -8.72 -4.10 3.51
CA ALA A 263 -9.50 -3.63 2.38
C ALA A 263 -8.70 -3.81 1.09
N THR A 264 -9.39 -4.18 0.01
CA THR A 264 -8.79 -4.42 -1.31
C THR A 264 -9.55 -3.67 -2.38
N GLY A 265 -8.81 -3.13 -3.35
CA GLY A 265 -9.34 -2.43 -4.51
C GLY A 265 -9.01 -3.18 -5.79
N CYS A 266 -9.93 -3.13 -6.75
CA CYS A 266 -9.91 -3.96 -7.94
C CYS A 266 -9.98 -3.13 -9.22
N ARG A 267 -9.52 -3.73 -10.32
CA ARG A 267 -9.58 -3.18 -11.70
C ARG A 267 -10.98 -3.19 -12.33
N ASP A 268 -12.02 -3.54 -11.59
CA ASP A 268 -13.41 -3.46 -12.06
C ASP A 268 -14.21 -2.37 -11.35
N GLY A 269 -13.53 -1.52 -10.56
CA GLY A 269 -14.16 -0.47 -9.77
C GLY A 269 -14.77 -0.95 -8.46
N SER A 270 -14.72 -2.26 -8.17
CA SER A 270 -15.10 -2.77 -6.86
C SER A 270 -13.99 -2.58 -5.84
N ALA A 271 -14.40 -2.36 -4.60
CA ALA A 271 -13.54 -2.52 -3.44
C ALA A 271 -14.26 -3.33 -2.37
N ARG A 272 -13.51 -4.05 -1.55
CA ARG A 272 -14.04 -4.96 -0.52
C ARG A 272 -13.36 -4.72 0.81
N VAL A 273 -14.12 -4.84 1.88
CA VAL A 273 -13.61 -4.91 3.24
C VAL A 273 -13.76 -6.33 3.76
N TRP A 274 -12.72 -6.82 4.41
CA TRP A 274 -12.62 -8.15 4.93
C TRP A 274 -12.30 -8.10 6.42
N GLU A 275 -12.94 -8.99 7.17
CA GLU A 275 -12.49 -9.32 8.52
C GLU A 275 -11.34 -10.33 8.42
N THR A 276 -10.30 -10.12 9.23
CA THR A 276 -9.09 -10.93 9.31
C THR A 276 -8.97 -11.47 10.72
N GLU A 277 -9.45 -12.69 10.93
CA GLU A 277 -9.35 -13.39 12.21
C GLU A 277 -8.10 -14.27 12.25
N LYS A 278 -7.23 -14.03 13.24
CA LYS A 278 -6.12 -14.93 13.58
C LYS A 278 -6.65 -15.98 14.55
N HIS A 279 -6.85 -17.22 14.10
CA HIS A 279 -7.23 -18.31 15.01
C HIS A 279 -6.07 -18.64 15.96
N GLY A 280 -6.33 -18.67 17.27
CA GLY A 280 -5.36 -19.09 18.28
C GLY A 280 -4.91 -20.55 18.13
N ASP A 281 -3.62 -20.79 18.39
CA ASP A 281 -2.87 -22.06 18.52
C ASP A 281 -3.08 -23.18 17.48
N LYS A 282 -3.86 -22.99 16.43
CA LYS A 282 -3.92 -23.92 15.29
C LYS A 282 -2.99 -23.44 14.18
N GLN A 283 -2.34 -24.42 13.57
CA GLN A 283 -1.16 -24.33 12.71
C GLN A 283 -1.30 -23.46 11.44
N TYR A 284 -2.51 -22.96 11.13
CA TYR A 284 -2.83 -22.06 10.01
C TYR A 284 -4.02 -21.18 10.43
N GLY A 285 -4.00 -19.86 10.17
CA GLY A 285 -4.98 -18.98 10.81
C GLY A 285 -5.20 -17.62 10.18
N TYR A 286 -5.76 -17.57 8.97
CA TYR A 286 -6.63 -16.47 8.54
C TYR A 286 -7.93 -17.04 7.96
N ARG A 287 -9.08 -16.64 8.51
CA ARG A 287 -10.35 -16.67 7.77
C ARG A 287 -10.61 -15.24 7.30
N ASN A 288 -10.69 -15.07 5.99
CA ASN A 288 -11.10 -13.82 5.40
C ASN A 288 -12.57 -13.92 5.01
N LYS A 289 -13.37 -13.13 5.69
CA LYS A 289 -14.79 -12.99 5.40
C LYS A 289 -15.01 -11.61 4.81
N THR A 290 -15.58 -11.55 3.60
CA THR A 290 -16.07 -10.29 3.05
C THR A 290 -17.18 -9.76 3.95
N ILE A 291 -17.02 -8.56 4.50
CA ILE A 291 -18.03 -7.92 5.35
C ILE A 291 -18.77 -6.79 4.62
N ALA A 292 -18.15 -6.19 3.60
CA ALA A 292 -18.78 -5.17 2.79
C ALA A 292 -18.17 -5.08 1.39
N ASN A 293 -19.02 -4.80 0.39
CA ASN A 293 -18.62 -4.31 -0.92
C ASN A 293 -18.78 -2.78 -0.92
N LEU A 294 -17.76 -2.07 -1.39
CA LEU A 294 -17.75 -0.60 -1.47
C LEU A 294 -18.03 -0.22 -2.93
N ASN A 295 -19.28 0.14 -3.20
CA ASN A 295 -19.75 0.47 -4.55
C ASN A 295 -19.76 2.00 -4.71
N GLY A 296 -19.42 2.50 -5.90
CA GLY A 296 -19.48 3.94 -6.17
C GLY A 296 -18.38 4.51 -7.07
N HIS A 297 -17.51 3.64 -7.59
CA HIS A 297 -16.56 3.96 -8.65
C HIS A 297 -16.97 3.33 -9.97
N SER A 298 -16.71 4.04 -11.08
CA SER A 298 -16.98 3.55 -12.44
C SER A 298 -15.74 3.01 -13.16
N ASP A 299 -14.59 3.04 -12.51
CA ASP A 299 -13.29 2.59 -13.02
C ASP A 299 -12.42 2.10 -11.84
N ASN A 300 -11.24 1.55 -12.13
CA ASN A 300 -10.31 0.90 -11.20
C ASN A 300 -10.17 1.61 -9.86
N VAL A 301 -10.37 0.88 -8.76
CA VAL A 301 -10.00 1.37 -7.42
C VAL A 301 -8.51 1.15 -7.23
N SER A 302 -7.74 2.20 -7.45
CA SER A 302 -6.26 2.18 -7.50
C SER A 302 -5.62 2.32 -6.12
N SER A 303 -6.31 2.92 -5.15
CA SER A 303 -5.80 3.11 -3.80
C SER A 303 -6.91 3.11 -2.76
N ILE A 304 -6.60 2.56 -1.60
CA ILE A 304 -7.49 2.47 -0.45
C ILE A 304 -6.70 2.78 0.82
N ALA A 305 -7.31 3.49 1.77
CA ALA A 305 -6.69 3.77 3.07
C ALA A 305 -7.75 3.76 4.20
N PHE A 306 -7.39 3.22 5.37
CA PHE A 306 -8.20 3.34 6.58
C PHE A 306 -7.95 4.68 7.27
N MET A 307 -9.00 5.28 7.80
CA MET A 307 -8.91 6.51 8.58
C MET A 307 -8.31 6.25 9.98
N PRO A 308 -7.22 6.92 10.38
CA PRO A 308 -6.63 6.77 11.70
C PRO A 308 -7.63 7.12 12.81
N GLY A 309 -7.71 6.26 13.83
CA GLY A 309 -8.63 6.45 14.97
C GLY A 309 -10.11 6.14 14.67
N HIS A 310 -10.45 5.75 13.44
CA HIS A 310 -11.80 5.37 13.03
C HIS A 310 -11.77 4.00 12.35
N ASP A 311 -12.04 2.96 13.13
CA ASP A 311 -11.84 1.56 12.75
C ASP A 311 -12.68 1.11 11.55
N ASN A 312 -13.76 1.82 11.26
CA ASN A 312 -14.72 1.47 10.24
C ASN A 312 -14.88 2.52 9.12
N ILE A 313 -13.93 3.45 8.99
CA ILE A 313 -13.93 4.43 7.90
C ILE A 313 -12.79 4.14 6.94
N VAL A 314 -13.12 4.10 5.66
CA VAL A 314 -12.18 3.83 4.57
C VAL A 314 -12.36 4.85 3.44
N ALA A 315 -11.25 5.31 2.88
CA ALA A 315 -11.23 6.16 1.70
C ALA A 315 -10.74 5.35 0.49
N THR A 316 -11.33 5.61 -0.68
CA THR A 316 -10.93 5.00 -1.95
C THR A 316 -10.71 6.07 -3.02
N GLY A 317 -9.71 5.81 -3.87
CA GLY A 317 -9.37 6.63 -5.02
C GLY A 317 -9.39 5.76 -6.26
N SER A 318 -9.81 6.35 -7.38
CA SER A 318 -10.04 5.60 -8.61
C SER A 318 -9.58 6.36 -9.85
N TRP A 319 -9.46 5.59 -10.93
CA TRP A 319 -9.24 6.07 -12.28
C TRP A 319 -10.41 6.87 -12.84
N ASP A 320 -11.59 6.79 -12.22
CA ASP A 320 -12.72 7.68 -12.51
C ASP A 320 -12.52 9.11 -12.00
N GLN A 321 -11.34 9.43 -11.45
CA GLN A 321 -10.94 10.73 -10.88
C GLN A 321 -11.63 11.04 -9.54
N GLY A 322 -12.41 10.09 -9.02
CA GLY A 322 -13.23 10.25 -7.83
C GLY A 322 -12.49 9.91 -6.54
N LEU A 323 -12.88 10.62 -5.48
CA LEU A 323 -12.54 10.30 -4.10
C LEU A 323 -13.82 9.94 -3.35
N ARG A 324 -13.84 8.79 -2.68
CA ARG A 324 -14.99 8.29 -1.91
C ARG A 324 -14.59 7.97 -0.48
N ILE A 325 -15.50 8.23 0.46
CA ILE A 325 -15.38 7.84 1.86
C ILE A 325 -16.55 6.92 2.20
N PHE A 326 -16.26 5.77 2.79
CA PHE A 326 -17.24 4.78 3.21
C PHE A 326 -17.18 4.55 4.71
N LYS A 327 -18.29 4.06 5.26
CA LYS A 327 -18.39 3.57 6.64
C LYS A 327 -18.99 2.17 6.63
N PHE A 328 -18.30 1.18 7.20
CA PHE A 328 -18.72 -0.22 7.22
C PHE A 328 -19.14 -0.73 8.61
#